data_AF-A0A3Q8VUY9-F1
#
_entry.id   AF-A0A3Q8VUY9-F1
#
_cell.length_a   1.000
_cell.length_b   1.000
_cell.length_c   1.000
_cell.angle_alpha   90.00
_cell.angle_beta   90.00
_cell.angle_gamma   90.00
#
_symmetry.space_group_name_H-M   'P 1'
#
loop_
_entity.id
_entity.type
_entity.pdbx_description
1 polymer ?
#
loop_
_entity_poly.entity_id
_entity_poly.type
_entity_poly.pdbx_seq_one_letter_code
_entity_poly.pdbx_strand_id
1 'polypeptide(L)'
;MDFLADKRVLTIGYARPQTEATACLASAAECRTQLSEYLTQLKKPGSDLRIWLRAMRQAFTDFIEAGGANGGRFGPGSDRRFNEALAQLRDRVQQQADEVSVRYKLSGLNLPEH
;
A
#
# COMPACT_ATOMS: atom_id res chain seq x y z
N MET A 1 2.54 -5.18 11.12
CA MET A 1 2.83 -5.69 9.78
C MET A 1 2.87 -4.49 8.85
N ASP A 2 4.02 -4.20 8.24
CA ASP A 2 4.15 -3.15 7.24
C ASP A 2 4.06 -3.80 5.85
N PHE A 3 3.04 -3.41 5.09
CA PHE A 3 2.78 -3.93 3.75
C PHE A 3 3.94 -3.65 2.79
N LEU A 4 4.63 -2.50 2.92
CA LEU A 4 5.77 -2.20 2.05
C LEU A 4 7.03 -2.96 2.44
N ALA A 5 7.24 -3.22 3.74
CA ALA A 5 8.31 -4.08 4.22
C ALA A 5 8.08 -5.57 3.90
N ASP A 6 6.88 -5.90 3.42
CA ASP A 6 6.58 -7.23 2.96
C ASP A 6 7.44 -7.57 1.73
N LYS A 7 8.29 -8.58 1.88
CA LYS A 7 9.11 -9.09 0.78
C LYS A 7 8.25 -9.46 -0.44
N ARG A 8 6.97 -9.80 -0.23
CA ARG A 8 5.96 -10.07 -1.28
C ARG A 8 5.55 -8.82 -2.06
N VAL A 9 5.75 -7.60 -1.57
CA VAL A 9 5.52 -6.37 -2.35
C VAL A 9 6.76 -5.96 -3.14
N LEU A 10 7.94 -6.21 -2.58
CA LEU A 10 9.23 -5.85 -3.19
C LEU A 10 9.60 -6.68 -4.43
N THR A 11 8.98 -7.86 -4.59
CA THR A 11 9.30 -8.81 -5.66
C THR A 11 8.15 -8.94 -6.69
N ILE A 12 7.21 -7.99 -6.72
CA ILE A 12 6.15 -7.91 -7.74
C ILE A 12 6.79 -7.66 -9.12
N GLY A 13 6.42 -8.44 -10.14
CA GLY A 13 6.95 -8.35 -11.51
C GLY A 13 7.90 -9.49 -11.90
N TYR A 14 8.36 -10.30 -10.94
CA TYR A 14 9.07 -11.55 -11.20
C TYR A 14 8.06 -12.69 -11.45
N ALA A 15 8.43 -13.71 -12.22
CA ALA A 15 7.58 -14.89 -12.46
C ALA A 15 7.32 -15.61 -11.13
N ARG A 16 6.16 -15.36 -10.51
CA ARG A 16 5.91 -15.68 -9.10
C ARG A 16 4.83 -16.73 -8.89
N PRO A 17 4.93 -17.53 -7.81
CA PRO A 17 3.88 -18.46 -7.42
C PRO A 17 2.58 -17.73 -7.06
N GLN A 18 1.45 -18.26 -7.50
CA GLN A 18 0.12 -17.68 -7.27
C GLN A 18 -0.25 -17.54 -5.78
N THR A 19 0.31 -18.39 -4.93
CA THR A 19 0.13 -18.36 -3.47
C THR A 19 0.65 -17.05 -2.85
N GLU A 20 1.78 -16.52 -3.33
CA GLU A 20 2.34 -15.25 -2.84
C GLU A 20 1.54 -14.04 -3.33
N ALA A 21 1.03 -14.09 -4.56
CA ALA A 21 0.18 -13.03 -5.11
C ALA A 21 -1.16 -12.93 -4.34
N THR A 22 -1.76 -14.08 -4.02
CA THR A 22 -2.97 -14.17 -3.21
C THR A 22 -2.72 -13.63 -1.80
N ALA A 23 -1.61 -14.01 -1.19
CA ALA A 23 -1.25 -13.56 0.14
C ALA A 23 -0.91 -12.06 0.19
N CYS A 24 -0.33 -11.51 -0.87
CA CYS A 24 -0.13 -10.06 -1.03
C CYS A 24 -1.46 -9.30 -1.11
N LEU A 25 -2.42 -9.81 -1.89
CA LEU A 25 -3.76 -9.22 -1.96
C LEU A 25 -4.51 -9.28 -0.62
N ALA A 26 -4.34 -10.38 0.12
CA ALA A 26 -4.91 -10.50 1.46
C ALA A 26 -4.34 -9.44 2.42
N SER A 27 -3.01 -9.25 2.43
CA SER A 27 -2.39 -8.19 3.25
C SER A 27 -2.81 -6.79 2.83
N ALA A 28 -2.96 -6.52 1.52
CA ALA A 28 -3.52 -5.25 1.03
C ALA A 28 -4.97 -5.02 1.51
N ALA A 29 -5.79 -6.08 1.53
CA ALA A 29 -7.17 -6.01 2.00
C ALA A 29 -7.25 -5.73 3.51
N GLU A 30 -6.35 -6.31 4.31
CA GLU A 30 -6.24 -6.01 5.75
C GLU A 30 -5.92 -4.53 5.98
N CYS A 31 -4.92 -3.98 5.27
CA CYS A 31 -4.59 -2.55 5.36
C CYS A 31 -5.77 -1.65 4.99
N ARG A 32 -6.50 -1.97 3.91
CA ARG A 32 -7.70 -1.24 3.50
C ARG A 32 -8.79 -1.26 4.59
N THR A 33 -8.99 -2.40 5.25
CA THR A 33 -9.96 -2.55 6.34
C THR A 33 -9.58 -1.68 7.53
N GLN A 34 -8.33 -1.73 7.96
CA GLN A 34 -7.82 -0.89 9.06
C GLN A 34 -8.00 0.60 8.75
N LEU A 35 -7.65 1.06 7.54
CA LEU A 35 -7.85 2.44 7.12
C LEU A 35 -9.33 2.86 7.15
N SER A 36 -10.23 1.94 6.82
CA SER A 36 -11.68 2.18 6.88
C SER A 36 -12.19 2.31 8.31
N GLU A 37 -11.68 1.48 9.22
CA GLU A 37 -11.98 1.56 10.65
C GLU A 37 -11.48 2.88 11.24
N TYR A 38 -10.22 3.25 10.95
CA TYR A 38 -9.67 4.54 11.37
C TYR A 38 -10.48 5.73 10.85
N LEU A 39 -10.85 5.72 9.57
CA LEU A 39 -11.71 6.76 8.98
C LEU A 39 -13.08 6.88 9.67
N THR A 40 -13.62 5.77 10.17
CA THR A 40 -14.91 5.73 10.88
C THR A 40 -14.78 6.23 12.31
N GLN A 41 -13.66 5.95 12.98
CA GLN A 41 -13.40 6.37 14.35
C GLN A 41 -13.03 7.86 14.47
N LEU A 42 -12.57 8.48 13.39
CA LEU A 42 -12.22 9.91 13.35
C LEU A 42 -13.48 10.79 13.44
N LYS A 43 -13.84 11.20 14.66
CA LYS A 43 -14.99 12.09 14.94
C LYS A 43 -14.83 13.52 14.39
N LYS A 44 -13.60 14.06 14.32
CA LYS A 44 -13.25 15.36 13.71
C LYS A 44 -11.78 15.38 13.25
N PRO A 45 -11.44 14.70 12.15
CA PRO A 45 -10.13 14.88 11.54
C PRO A 45 -10.05 16.28 10.93
N GLY A 46 -8.89 16.93 11.00
CA GLY A 46 -8.59 18.03 10.07
C GLY A 46 -8.87 17.55 8.64
N SER A 47 -9.40 18.43 7.78
CA SER A 47 -9.82 18.09 6.41
C SER A 47 -8.77 17.25 5.67
N ASP A 48 -7.51 17.62 5.88
CA ASP A 48 -6.37 17.11 5.13
C ASP A 48 -6.05 15.67 5.51
N LEU A 49 -6.04 15.32 6.80
CA LEU A 49 -5.83 13.94 7.26
C LEU A 49 -6.94 13.01 6.75
N ARG A 50 -8.19 13.49 6.70
CA ARG A 50 -9.32 12.70 6.20
C ARG A 50 -9.24 12.48 4.69
N ILE A 51 -8.89 13.53 3.94
CA ILE A 51 -8.69 13.46 2.49
C ILE A 51 -7.56 12.47 2.20
N TRP A 52 -6.47 12.57 2.95
CA TRP A 52 -5.30 11.72 2.82
C TRP A 52 -5.59 10.25 3.14
N LEU A 53 -6.24 9.93 4.27
CA LEU A 53 -6.62 8.56 4.63
C LEU A 53 -7.57 7.94 3.60
N ARG A 54 -8.47 8.73 3.02
CA ARG A 54 -9.34 8.29 1.93
C ARG A 54 -8.56 7.96 0.67
N ALA A 55 -7.57 8.79 0.33
CA ALA A 55 -6.68 8.54 -0.79
C ALA A 55 -5.88 7.24 -0.57
N MET A 56 -5.30 7.03 0.61
CA MET A 56 -4.59 5.79 0.91
C MET A 56 -5.49 4.56 0.81
N ARG A 57 -6.71 4.62 1.39
CA ARG A 57 -7.70 3.55 1.25
C ARG A 57 -8.02 3.25 -0.22
N GLN A 58 -8.16 4.30 -1.04
CA GLN A 58 -8.42 4.15 -2.47
C GLN A 58 -7.25 3.47 -3.20
N ALA A 59 -5.99 3.80 -2.87
CA ALA A 59 -4.84 3.15 -3.48
C ALA A 59 -4.79 1.64 -3.20
N PHE A 60 -5.12 1.22 -1.98
CA PHE A 60 -5.24 -0.20 -1.67
C PHE A 60 -6.39 -0.86 -2.44
N THR A 61 -7.54 -0.19 -2.59
CA THR A 61 -8.64 -0.69 -3.43
C THR A 61 -8.19 -0.87 -4.87
N ASP A 62 -7.57 0.16 -5.47
CA ASP A 62 -7.13 0.14 -6.86
C ASP A 62 -6.07 -0.94 -7.09
N PHE A 63 -5.15 -1.13 -6.14
CA PHE A 63 -4.17 -2.22 -6.16
C PHE A 63 -4.84 -3.61 -6.14
N ILE A 64 -5.82 -3.81 -5.24
CA ILE A 64 -6.53 -5.09 -5.13
C ILE A 64 -7.30 -5.40 -6.42
N GLU A 65 -8.01 -4.42 -6.97
CA GLU A 65 -8.74 -4.57 -8.22
C GLU A 65 -7.81 -4.83 -9.41
N ALA A 66 -6.70 -4.10 -9.48
CA ALA A 66 -5.73 -4.27 -10.56
C ALA A 66 -4.99 -5.61 -10.48
N GLY A 67 -4.83 -6.18 -9.28
CA GLY A 67 -4.27 -7.51 -9.08
C GLY A 67 -5.10 -8.67 -9.66
N GLY A 68 -6.40 -8.43 -9.91
CA GLY A 68 -7.32 -9.44 -10.42
C GLY A 68 -7.63 -10.56 -9.41
N ALA A 69 -8.52 -11.48 -9.79
CA ALA A 69 -8.89 -12.60 -8.92
C ALA A 69 -7.65 -13.43 -8.54
N ASN A 70 -7.44 -13.62 -7.24
CA ASN A 70 -6.31 -14.39 -6.67
C ASN A 70 -4.92 -13.97 -7.20
N GLY A 71 -4.74 -12.70 -7.56
CA GLY A 71 -3.47 -12.18 -8.04
C GLY A 71 -3.11 -12.64 -9.45
N GLY A 72 -4.08 -13.06 -10.25
CA GLY A 72 -3.87 -13.56 -11.61
C GLY A 72 -3.24 -12.56 -12.58
N ARG A 73 -3.11 -11.28 -12.20
CA ARG A 73 -2.41 -10.23 -12.98
C ARG A 73 -1.00 -9.91 -12.46
N PHE A 74 -0.51 -10.63 -11.46
CA PHE A 74 0.86 -10.51 -10.96
C PHE A 74 1.80 -11.33 -11.88
N GLY A 75 2.76 -10.68 -12.54
CA GLY A 75 3.79 -11.37 -13.33
C GLY A 75 4.30 -10.56 -14.52
N PRO A 76 5.31 -11.08 -15.26
CA PRO A 76 5.82 -10.45 -16.47
C PRO A 76 4.71 -10.40 -17.53
N GLY A 77 4.30 -9.18 -17.91
CA GLY A 77 3.10 -8.91 -18.73
C GLY A 77 1.92 -8.34 -17.93
N SER A 78 2.10 -8.08 -16.63
CA SER A 78 1.11 -7.41 -15.79
C SER A 78 0.62 -6.12 -16.43
N ASP A 79 -0.70 -5.98 -16.47
CA ASP A 79 -1.40 -4.86 -17.09
C ASP A 79 -0.84 -3.52 -16.59
N ARG A 80 -0.69 -2.53 -17.48
CA ARG A 80 -0.13 -1.20 -17.17
C ARG A 80 -0.81 -0.59 -15.94
N ARG A 81 -2.11 -0.85 -15.80
CA ARG A 81 -2.97 -0.43 -14.69
C ARG A 81 -2.52 -0.96 -13.32
N PHE A 82 -1.98 -2.17 -13.24
CA PHE A 82 -1.47 -2.73 -11.99
C PHE A 82 -0.17 -2.08 -11.56
N ASN A 83 0.74 -1.85 -12.50
CA ASN A 83 1.98 -1.12 -12.23
C ASN A 83 1.72 0.33 -11.81
N GLU A 84 0.76 1.00 -12.44
CA GLU A 84 0.31 2.34 -12.05
C GLU A 84 -0.30 2.35 -10.64
N ALA A 85 -1.16 1.37 -10.31
CA ALA A 85 -1.74 1.25 -8.97
C ALA A 85 -0.68 0.97 -7.89
N LEU A 86 0.30 0.12 -8.18
CA LEU A 86 1.43 -0.15 -7.29
C LEU A 86 2.30 1.10 -7.07
N ALA A 87 2.59 1.86 -8.14
CA ALA A 87 3.33 3.11 -8.04
C ALA A 87 2.59 4.13 -7.16
N GLN A 88 1.29 4.33 -7.40
CA GLN A 88 0.47 5.23 -6.57
C GLN A 88 0.42 4.80 -5.10
N LEU A 89 0.39 3.49 -4.84
CA LEU A 89 0.42 2.96 -3.49
C LEU A 89 1.75 3.25 -2.80
N ARG A 90 2.88 3.05 -3.50
CA ARG A 90 4.23 3.36 -2.99
C ARG A 90 4.38 4.85 -2.69
N ASP A 91 3.98 5.72 -3.61
CA ASP A 91 4.07 7.17 -3.43
C ASP A 91 3.28 7.64 -2.20
N ARG A 92 2.06 7.13 -2.01
CA ARG A 92 1.22 7.51 -0.85
C ARG A 92 1.78 7.03 0.47
N VAL A 93 2.39 5.86 0.52
CA VAL A 93 3.02 5.37 1.74
C VAL A 93 4.35 6.10 2.01
N GLN A 94 5.14 6.43 0.98
CA GLN A 94 6.34 7.25 1.15
C GLN A 94 5.98 8.63 1.72
N GLN A 95 4.94 9.28 1.19
CA GLN A 95 4.41 10.52 1.74
C GLN A 95 3.99 10.38 3.21
N GLN A 96 3.42 9.23 3.61
CA GLN A 96 3.13 8.95 5.02
C GLN A 96 4.40 8.90 5.88
N ALA A 97 5.40 8.16 5.40
CA ALA A 97 6.66 7.99 6.10
C ALA A 97 7.34 9.35 6.30
N ASP A 98 7.30 10.20 5.26
CA ASP A 98 7.85 11.55 5.30
C ASP A 98 7.06 12.45 6.26
N GLU A 99 5.72 12.47 6.19
CA GLU A 99 4.87 13.27 7.10
C GLU A 99 5.05 12.86 8.56
N VAL A 100 5.10 11.55 8.84
CA VAL A 100 5.36 11.02 10.19
C VAL A 100 6.77 11.39 10.62
N SER A 101 7.76 11.25 9.73
CA SER A 101 9.15 11.60 10.03
C SER A 101 9.31 13.07 10.39
N VAL A 102 8.70 13.97 9.62
CA VAL A 102 8.68 15.42 9.90
C VAL A 102 7.96 15.72 11.20
N ARG A 103 6.77 15.13 11.41
CA ARG A 103 5.92 15.40 12.57
C ARG A 103 6.54 14.93 13.89
N TYR A 104 7.26 13.82 13.87
CA TYR A 104 7.93 13.25 15.05
C TYR A 104 9.43 13.54 15.09
N LYS A 105 9.97 14.35 14.17
CA LYS A 105 11.40 14.66 14.02
C LYS A 105 12.27 13.40 13.97
N LEU A 106 11.81 12.37 13.26
CA LEU A 106 12.55 11.12 13.07
C LEU A 106 13.68 11.23 12.03
N SER A 107 14.00 12.45 11.59
CA SER A 107 15.18 12.76 10.78
C SER A 107 16.45 12.29 11.50
N GLY A 108 17.00 11.16 11.06
CA GLY A 108 18.18 10.52 11.64
C GLY A 108 18.09 9.00 11.80
N LEU A 109 16.92 8.38 11.56
CA LEU A 109 16.84 6.93 11.45
C LEU A 109 17.36 6.49 10.07
N ASN A 110 18.65 6.17 10.01
CA ASN A 110 19.24 5.39 8.91
C ASN A 110 18.41 4.10 8.75
N LEU A 111 17.58 4.05 7.72
CA LEU A 111 17.01 2.79 7.27
C LEU A 111 18.19 1.98 6.70
N PRO A 112 18.40 0.72 7.14
CA PRO A 112 19.46 -0.11 6.61
C PRO A 112 19.27 -0.29 5.10
N GLU A 113 20.30 0.07 4.34
CA GLU A 113 20.36 -0.17 2.90
C GLU A 113 20.31 -1.68 2.63
N HIS A 114 19.28 -2.15 1.92
CA HIS A 114 19.21 -3.50 1.36
C HIS A 114 18.63 -3.47 -0.05
#